data_AF-A0A819NA07-F1
#
_entry.id   AF-A0A819NA07-F1
#
_cell.length_a   1.000
_cell.length_b   1.000
_cell.length_c   1.000
_cell.angle_alpha   90.00
_cell.angle_beta   90.00
_cell.angle_gamma   90.00
#
_symmetry.space_group_name_H-M   'P 1'
#
loop_
_entity.id
_entity.type
_entity.pdbx_description
1 polymer ?
#
loop_
_entity_poly.entity_id
_entity_poly.type
_entity_poly.pdbx_seq_one_letter_code
_entity_poly.pdbx_strand_id
1 'polypeptide(L)'
;MSGLHEHVVYTINRPVTIRSHESALVTINRWQMDAQFVLYYNPKINDLSAIKAVHLKNNMDVVLAPGSIAILDRGRLVAQCVFTTMLPNDDQLIQ
;
A
#
# COMPACT_ATOMS: atom_id res chain seq x y z
N MET A 1 -0.85 13.12 -17.77
CA MET A 1 -1.26 12.46 -16.52
C MET A 1 -2.25 11.36 -16.88
N SER A 2 -1.75 10.22 -17.33
CA SER A 2 -2.54 8.98 -17.46
C SER A 2 -2.33 8.19 -16.16
N GLY A 3 -3.36 7.51 -15.64
CA GLY A 3 -3.25 6.62 -14.49
C GLY A 3 -4.02 6.99 -13.22
N LEU A 4 -4.44 8.24 -13.00
CA LEU A 4 -5.21 8.61 -11.78
C LEU A 4 -6.72 8.33 -11.90
N HIS A 5 -7.24 8.21 -13.13
CA HIS A 5 -8.66 8.00 -13.44
C HIS A 5 -8.93 6.67 -14.17
N GLU A 6 -7.92 5.84 -14.39
CA GLU A 6 -8.05 4.58 -15.11
C GLU A 6 -8.33 3.43 -14.13
N HIS A 7 -9.16 2.47 -14.56
CA HIS A 7 -9.42 1.26 -13.79
C HIS A 7 -8.10 0.51 -13.57
N VAL A 8 -7.67 0.37 -12.32
CA VAL A 8 -6.50 -0.44 -11.99
C VAL A 8 -6.89 -1.92 -12.08
N VAL A 9 -6.43 -2.58 -13.15
CA VAL A 9 -6.70 -4.00 -13.39
C VAL A 9 -5.49 -4.82 -13.00
N TYR A 10 -5.71 -5.82 -12.15
CA TYR A 10 -4.67 -6.77 -11.77
C TYR A 10 -4.93 -8.13 -12.39
N THR A 11 -3.87 -8.78 -12.85
CA THR A 11 -3.89 -10.21 -13.17
C THR A 11 -3.48 -10.99 -11.93
N ILE A 12 -4.29 -11.98 -11.55
CA ILE A 12 -3.96 -12.89 -10.44
C ILE A 12 -3.08 -14.03 -10.96
N ASN A 13 -1.92 -14.24 -10.33
CA ASN A 13 -0.97 -15.28 -10.76
C ASN A 13 -1.50 -16.71 -10.53
N ARG A 14 -2.47 -16.87 -9.63
CA ARG A 14 -3.12 -18.14 -9.31
C ARG A 14 -4.63 -17.96 -9.35
N PRO A 15 -5.26 -18.23 -10.51
CA PRO A 15 -6.72 -18.22 -10.62
C PRO A 15 -7.36 -19.17 -9.61
N VAL A 16 -8.54 -18.80 -9.11
CA VAL A 16 -9.33 -19.62 -8.19
C VAL A 16 -10.72 -19.85 -8.77
N THR A 17 -11.35 -20.97 -8.40
CA THR A 17 -12.75 -21.25 -8.71
C THR A 17 -13.60 -20.94 -7.49
N ILE A 18 -14.65 -20.13 -7.68
CA ILE A 18 -15.63 -19.79 -6.65
C ILE A 18 -16.98 -20.34 -7.14
N ARG A 19 -17.70 -21.08 -6.30
CA ARG A 19 -19.00 -21.64 -6.70
C ARG A 19 -20.07 -20.54 -6.73
N SER A 20 -21.20 -20.85 -7.38
CA SER A 20 -22.34 -19.94 -7.37
C SER A 20 -22.77 -19.63 -5.94
N HIS A 21 -23.04 -18.34 -5.66
CA HIS A 21 -23.42 -17.83 -4.34
C HIS A 21 -22.37 -17.95 -3.23
N GLU A 22 -21.10 -18.19 -3.57
CA GLU A 22 -20.00 -18.13 -2.61
C GLU A 22 -19.20 -16.82 -2.76
N SER A 23 -18.44 -16.47 -1.70
CA SER A 23 -17.53 -15.33 -1.69
C SER A 23 -16.17 -15.78 -1.17
N ALA A 24 -15.10 -15.21 -1.72
CA ALA A 24 -13.74 -15.54 -1.32
C ALA A 24 -12.88 -14.27 -1.24
N LEU A 25 -11.93 -14.27 -0.30
CA LEU A 25 -10.84 -13.30 -0.28
C LEU A 25 -9.65 -13.90 -1.04
N VAL A 26 -9.29 -13.27 -2.16
CA VAL A 26 -8.23 -13.76 -3.05
C VAL A 26 -7.05 -12.79 -2.98
N THR A 27 -5.88 -13.29 -2.63
CA THR A 27 -4.65 -12.50 -2.69
C THR A 27 -4.28 -12.27 -4.16
N ILE A 28 -4.21 -11.01 -4.58
CA ILE A 28 -3.80 -10.64 -5.95
C ILE A 28 -2.34 -11.01 -6.18
N ASN A 29 -1.45 -10.54 -5.30
CA ASN A 29 -0.03 -10.82 -5.36
C ASN A 29 0.64 -10.62 -3.99
N ARG A 30 1.92 -10.98 -3.90
CA ARG A 30 2.82 -10.62 -2.80
C ARG A 30 4.06 -9.99 -3.40
N TRP A 31 4.18 -8.68 -3.24
CA TRP A 31 5.34 -7.93 -3.70
C TRP A 31 6.30 -7.70 -2.55
N GLN A 32 7.59 -7.71 -2.88
CA GLN A 32 8.64 -7.20 -2.01
C GLN A 32 9.07 -5.86 -2.58
N MET A 33 8.93 -4.81 -1.78
CA MET A 33 9.16 -3.43 -2.19
C MET A 33 10.21 -2.80 -1.29
N ASP A 34 10.85 -1.75 -1.81
CA ASP A 34 11.79 -0.96 -1.03
C ASP A 34 11.03 -0.12 0.00
N ALA A 35 11.29 -0.40 1.27
CA ALA A 35 10.65 0.26 2.39
C ALA A 35 11.67 0.54 3.50
N GLN A 36 11.61 1.74 4.08
CA GLN A 36 12.50 2.15 5.17
C GLN A 36 11.68 2.73 6.33
N PHE A 37 11.94 2.27 7.55
CA PHE A 37 11.40 2.92 8.74
C PHE A 37 12.09 4.26 8.94
N VAL A 38 11.31 5.34 9.03
CA VAL A 38 11.80 6.71 9.18
C VAL A 38 11.07 7.43 10.31
N LEU A 39 11.69 8.50 10.82
CA LEU A 39 11.01 9.46 11.68
C LEU A 39 10.59 10.65 10.81
N TYR A 40 9.29 10.89 10.75
CA TYR A 40 8.72 12.01 10.02
C TYR A 40 8.39 13.15 10.97
N TYR A 41 9.04 14.29 10.75
CA TYR A 41 8.77 15.54 11.45
C TYR A 41 8.17 16.54 10.48
N ASN A 42 7.01 17.09 10.83
CA ASN A 42 6.40 18.18 10.08
C ASN A 42 5.86 19.22 11.05
N PRO A 43 6.53 20.38 11.21
CA PRO A 43 6.14 21.39 12.18
C PRO A 43 4.78 22.04 11.89
N LYS A 44 4.23 21.87 10.69
CA LYS A 44 2.87 22.35 10.37
C LYS A 44 1.79 21.43 10.94
N ILE A 45 2.11 20.17 11.22
CA ILE A 45 1.19 19.17 11.79
C ILE A 45 1.46 19.03 13.30
N ASN A 46 2.72 18.92 13.68
CA ASN A 46 3.18 18.77 15.05
C ASN A 46 4.62 19.29 15.14
N ASP A 47 4.80 20.42 15.81
CA ASP A 47 6.11 21.06 16.01
C ASP A 47 6.91 20.48 17.18
N LEU A 48 6.28 19.65 18.02
CA LEU A 48 6.87 19.08 19.24
C LEU A 48 7.50 17.71 19.04
N SER A 49 6.99 16.88 18.14
CA SER A 49 7.50 15.50 17.98
C SER A 49 7.44 14.97 16.55
N ALA A 50 8.34 14.02 16.27
CA ALA A 50 8.32 13.22 15.07
C ALA A 50 7.50 11.95 15.30
N ILE A 51 6.83 11.48 14.24
CA ILE A 51 6.12 10.19 14.25
C ILE A 51 6.93 9.13 13.50
N LYS A 52 6.73 7.86 13.87
CA LYS A 52 7.26 6.74 13.09
C LYS A 52 6.44 6.61 11.80
N ALA A 53 7.12 6.48 10.68
CA ALA A 53 6.51 6.24 9.39
C ALA A 53 7.32 5.19 8.62
N VAL A 54 6.75 4.66 7.55
CA VAL A 54 7.46 3.86 6.56
C VAL A 54 7.54 4.67 5.27
N HIS A 55 8.75 4.98 4.83
CA HIS A 55 8.99 5.49 3.49
C HIS A 55 8.96 4.31 2.52
N LEU A 56 7.88 4.21 1.76
CA LEU A 56 7.66 3.13 0.79
C LEU A 56 7.90 3.68 -0.62
N LYS A 57 8.70 2.96 -1.41
CA LYS A 57 8.93 3.27 -2.82
C LYS A 57 8.33 2.17 -3.69
N ASN A 58 7.55 2.57 -4.69
CA ASN A 58 7.06 1.67 -5.71
C ASN A 58 8.13 1.41 -6.77
N ASN A 59 9.02 0.46 -6.48
CA ASN A 59 10.05 0.00 -7.40
C ASN A 59 9.56 -1.05 -8.41
N MET A 60 8.25 -1.27 -8.49
CA MET A 60 7.61 -2.23 -9.39
C MET A 60 6.95 -1.51 -10.57
N ASP A 61 6.85 -2.20 -11.71
CA ASP A 61 6.13 -1.70 -12.90
C ASP A 61 4.62 -1.98 -12.80
N VAL A 62 4.02 -1.68 -11.64
CA VAL A 62 2.59 -1.84 -11.38
C VAL A 62 2.04 -0.63 -10.66
N VAL A 63 0.80 -0.24 -10.99
CA VAL A 63 0.06 0.77 -10.22
C VAL A 63 -0.50 0.10 -8.97
N LEU A 64 -0.28 0.72 -7.80
CA LEU A 64 -0.90 0.30 -6.55
C LEU A 64 -2.18 1.10 -6.31
N ALA A 65 -3.30 0.41 -6.20
CA ALA A 65 -4.62 1.01 -6.07
C ALA A 65 -4.82 1.67 -4.70
N PRO A 66 -5.60 2.75 -4.61
CA PRO A 66 -5.90 3.41 -3.35
C PRO A 66 -6.81 2.52 -2.49
N GLY A 67 -6.79 2.72 -1.17
CA GLY A 67 -7.63 1.94 -0.27
C GLY A 67 -7.22 2.07 1.19
N SER A 68 -7.68 1.14 2.04
CA SER A 68 -7.15 1.00 3.39
C SER A 68 -6.13 -0.12 3.44
N ILE A 69 -4.99 0.13 4.08
CA ILE A 69 -3.94 -0.85 4.28
C ILE A 69 -3.70 -1.09 5.77
N ALA A 70 -3.27 -2.31 6.09
CA ALA A 70 -2.83 -2.70 7.42
C ALA A 70 -1.33 -2.92 7.42
N ILE A 71 -0.64 -2.36 8.41
CA ILE A 71 0.80 -2.55 8.60
C ILE A 71 1.00 -3.59 9.68
N LEU A 72 1.75 -4.64 9.36
CA LEU A 72 2.14 -5.68 10.30
C LEU A 72 3.64 -5.64 10.54
N ASP A 73 4.05 -5.65 11.81
CA ASP A 73 5.44 -5.86 12.23
C ASP A 73 5.53 -7.15 13.06
N ARG A 74 6.38 -8.09 12.63
CA ARG A 74 6.53 -9.42 13.25
C ARG A 74 5.19 -10.12 13.52
N GLY A 75 4.25 -10.01 12.58
CA GLY A 75 2.92 -10.61 12.66
C GLY A 75 1.92 -9.87 13.55
N ARG A 76 2.28 -8.71 14.11
CA ARG A 76 1.37 -7.88 14.92
C ARG A 76 0.90 -6.68 14.11
N LEU A 77 -0.40 -6.40 14.16
CA LEU A 77 -0.94 -5.16 13.60
C LEU A 77 -0.39 -3.96 14.37
N VAL A 78 0.28 -3.05 13.68
CA VAL A 78 0.87 -1.83 14.29
C VAL A 78 0.17 -0.55 13.85
N ALA A 79 -0.44 -0.55 12.67
CA ALA A 79 -1.19 0.59 12.16
C ALA A 79 -2.19 0.17 11.08
N GLN A 80 -3.19 1.03 10.87
CA GLN A 80 -4.09 0.98 9.73
C GLN A 80 -4.26 2.39 9.19
N CYS A 81 -4.09 2.58 7.90
CA CYS A 81 -4.11 3.90 7.28
C CYS A 81 -4.74 3.88 5.89
N VAL A 82 -5.02 5.08 5.40
CA VAL A 82 -5.51 5.30 4.03
C VAL A 82 -4.29 5.36 3.11
N PHE A 83 -4.28 4.50 2.11
CA PHE A 83 -3.28 4.43 1.07
C PHE A 83 -3.76 5.18 -0.16
N THR A 84 -2.91 6.05 -0.67
CA THR A 84 -3.14 6.74 -1.94
C THR A 84 -2.49 5.97 -3.08
N THR A 85 -3.05 6.10 -4.28
CA THR A 85 -2.54 5.42 -5.48
C THR A 85 -1.04 5.70 -5.66
N MET A 86 -0.23 4.67 -5.92
CA MET A 86 1.17 4.83 -6.35
C MET A 86 1.33 4.39 -7.79
N LEU A 87 1.86 5.25 -8.64
CA LEU A 87 2.37 4.88 -9.95
C LEU A 87 3.75 4.21 -9.81
N PRO A 88 4.23 3.52 -10.85
CA PRO A 88 5.61 3.04 -10.89
C PRO A 88 6.60 4.18 -10.63
N ASN A 89 7.58 3.92 -9.77
CA ASN A 89 8.61 4.85 -9.30
C ASN A 89 8.16 5.95 -8.33
N ASP A 90 6.88 6.04 -7.98
CA ASP A 90 6.41 6.92 -6.91
C ASP A 90 6.96 6.46 -5.55
N ASP A 91 6.98 7.38 -4.59
CA ASP A 91 7.22 7.11 -3.19
C ASP A 91 6.20 7.84 -2.31
N GLN A 92 5.91 7.26 -1.14
CA GLN A 92 5.05 7.91 -0.15
C GLN A 92 5.42 7.52 1.27
N LEU A 93 5.03 8.37 2.22
CA LEU A 93 5.13 8.08 3.65
C LEU A 93 3.84 7.43 4.12
N ILE A 94 3.97 6.22 4.65
CA ILE A 94 2.89 5.48 5.31
C ILE A 94 2.99 5.74 6.82
N GLN A 95 1.95 6.33 7.40
CA GLN A 95 1.87 6.73 8.80
C GLN A 95 0.84 5.90 9.55
#